data_AF-A0A6A4HQD4-F1
#
_entry.id   AF-A0A6A4HQD4-F1
#
_cell.length_a   1.000
_cell.length_b   1.000
_cell.length_c   1.000
_cell.angle_alpha   90.00
_cell.angle_beta   90.00
_cell.angle_gamma   90.00
#
_symmetry.space_group_name_H-M   'P 1'
#
loop_
_entity.id
_entity.type
_entity.pdbx_description
1 polymer ?
#
loop_
_entity_poly.entity_id
_entity_poly.type
_entity_poly.pdbx_seq_one_letter_code
_entity_poly.pdbx_strand_id
1 'polypeptide(L)' 'TTLLSYARELHDLGILHKDIRPDNITVDNGGNVKIIDFEHATEDHQCDDKCWELDKLRRNLRLPEPGPLSSKLRTR' A
#
# COMPACT_ATOMS: atom_id res chain seq x y z
N THR A 1 -8.38 -8.87 -2.84
CA THR A 1 -7.38 -7.78 -2.99
C THR A 1 -6.00 -8.31 -2.63
N THR A 2 -4.94 -7.91 -3.34
CA THR A 2 -3.55 -8.24 -2.99
C THR A 2 -3.03 -7.31 -1.90
N LEU A 3 -1.98 -7.68 -1.16
CA LEU A 3 -1.39 -6.81 -0.12
C LEU A 3 -0.97 -5.43 -0.68
N LEU A 4 -0.37 -5.39 -1.87
CA LEU A 4 0.04 -4.14 -2.51
C LEU A 4 -1.17 -3.28 -2.92
N SER A 5 -2.25 -3.89 -3.40
CA SER A 5 -3.47 -3.14 -3.74
C SER A 5 -4.18 -2.62 -2.49
N TYR A 6 -4.22 -3.40 -1.40
CA TYR A 6 -4.81 -2.93 -0.16
C TYR A 6 -4.01 -1.77 0.47
N ALA A 7 -2.67 -1.83 0.44
CA ALA A 7 -1.84 -0.70 0.86
C ALA A 7 -2.08 0.55 -0.01
N ARG A 8 -2.30 0.37 -1.32
CA ARG A 8 -2.65 1.47 -2.23
C ARG A 8 -4.01 2.09 -1.87
N GLU A 9 -5.01 1.27 -1.55
CA GLU A 9 -6.33 1.74 -1.11
C GLU A 9 -6.23 2.59 0.17
N LEU A 10 -5.41 2.18 1.16
CA LEU A 10 -5.13 2.99 2.34
C LEU A 10 -4.52 4.34 1.96
N HIS A 11 -3.55 4.33 1.04
CA HIS A 11 -2.86 5.55 0.59
C HIS A 11 -3.79 6.51 -0.15
N ASP A 12 -4.72 5.99 -0.95
CA ASP A 12 -5.72 6.80 -1.65
C ASP A 12 -6.75 7.40 -0.67
N LEU A 13 -6.90 6.83 0.53
CA LEU A 13 -7.66 7.40 1.66
C LEU A 13 -6.84 8.40 2.50
N GLY A 14 -5.59 8.68 2.13
CA GLY A 14 -4.71 9.56 2.89
C GLY A 14 -3.97 8.87 4.05
N ILE A 15 -4.09 7.55 4.17
CA ILE A 15 -3.52 6.78 5.28
C ILE A 15 -2.17 6.18 4.87
N LEU A 16 -1.10 6.54 5.57
CA LEU A 16 0.21 5.90 5.49
C LEU A 16 0.44 5.05 6.74
N HIS A 17 0.69 3.76 6.60
CA HIS A 17 0.73 2.83 7.74
C HIS A 17 2.05 2.85 8.51
N LYS A 18 3.17 3.01 7.80
CA LYS A 18 4.57 3.06 8.25
C LYS A 18 5.18 1.78 8.81
N ASP A 19 4.37 0.78 9.18
CA ASP A 19 4.82 -0.51 9.72
C ASP A 19 4.12 -1.73 9.08
N ILE A 20 4.10 -1.79 7.75
CA ILE A 20 3.63 -2.99 7.05
C ILE A 20 4.69 -4.09 7.15
N ARG A 21 4.42 -5.08 8.00
CA ARG A 21 5.21 -6.28 8.26
C ARG A 21 4.30 -7.51 8.38
N PRO A 22 4.81 -8.75 8.21
CA PRO A 22 3.99 -9.97 8.28
C PRO A 22 3.11 -10.07 9.52
N ASP A 23 3.62 -9.63 10.68
CA ASP A 23 2.89 -9.64 11.96
C ASP A 23 1.63 -8.74 11.94
N ASN A 24 1.66 -7.69 11.11
CA ASN A 24 0.59 -6.72 10.93
C ASN A 24 -0.29 -7.03 9.71
N ILE A 25 -0.23 -8.27 9.20
CA ILE A 25 -1.02 -8.74 8.07
C ILE A 25 -1.82 -9.96 8.49
N THR A 26 -3.13 -9.88 8.30
CA THR A 26 -4.06 -10.97 8.57
C THR A 26 -4.79 -11.37 7.29
N VAL A 27 -5.36 -12.57 7.30
CA VAL A 27 -6.22 -13.08 6.24
C VAL A 27 -7.54 -13.49 6.89
N ASP A 28 -8.65 -12.96 6.38
CA ASP A 28 -9.97 -13.34 6.89
C ASP A 28 -10.45 -14.70 6.34
N ASN A 29 -11.58 -15.19 6.85
CA ASN A 29 -12.16 -16.48 6.43
C ASN A 29 -12.53 -16.53 4.93
N GLY A 30 -12.62 -15.37 4.25
CA GLY A 30 -12.84 -15.28 2.81
C GLY A 30 -11.56 -15.25 1.98
N GLY A 31 -10.38 -15.34 2.62
CA GLY A 31 -9.09 -15.24 1.95
C GLY A 31 -8.67 -13.81 1.63
N ASN A 32 -9.33 -12.80 2.18
CA ASN A 32 -8.96 -11.40 1.93
C ASN A 32 -7.83 -10.97 2.87
N VAL A 33 -6.82 -10.32 2.29
CA VAL A 33 -5.72 -9.71 3.02
C VAL A 33 -6.22 -8.45 3.74
N LYS A 34 -5.84 -8.32 5.02
CA LYS A 34 -6.05 -7.11 5.82
C LYS A 34 -4.75 -6.70 6.51
N ILE A 35 -4.41 -5.43 6.38
CA ILE A 35 -3.40 -4.75 7.19
C ILE A 35 -4.06 -4.31 8.50
N ILE A 36 -3.40 -4.59 9.62
CA ILE A 36 -3.84 -4.28 10.98
C ILE A 36 -2.75 -3.50 11.72
N ASP A 37 -3.09 -2.99 12.90
CA ASP A 37 -2.19 -2.24 13.80
C ASP A 37 -1.69 -0.89 13.24
N PHE A 38 -2.54 0.13 13.42
CA PHE A 38 -2.32 1.48 12.91
C PHE A 38 -1.60 2.41 13.90
N GLU A 39 -0.93 1.88 14.91
CA GLU A 39 -0.28 2.71 15.95
C GLU A 39 0.77 3.69 15.39
N HIS A 40 1.38 3.34 14.25
CA HIS A 40 2.37 4.16 13.55
C HIS A 40 1.80 4.98 12.38
N ALA A 41 0.50 4.85 12.10
CA ALA A 41 -0.10 5.41 10.90
C ALA A 41 -0.32 6.93 10.96
N THR A 42 -0.49 7.56 9.80
CA THR A 42 -0.89 8.98 9.68
C THR A 42 -1.94 9.17 8.59
N GLU A 43 -2.81 10.16 8.75
CA GLU A 43 -3.96 10.46 7.87
C GLU A 43 -3.75 11.66 6.93
N ASP A 44 -2.52 12.18 6.81
CA ASP A 44 -2.16 13.31 5.91
C ASP A 44 -1.19 12.86 4.80
N HIS A 45 -1.39 11.65 4.27
CA HIS A 45 -0.53 11.11 3.23
C HIS A 45 -1.02 11.47 1.83
N GLN A 46 -0.19 12.16 1.06
CA GLN A 46 -0.38 12.31 -0.37
C GLN A 46 0.57 11.36 -1.11
N CYS A 47 0.03 10.22 -1.57
CA CYS A 47 0.85 9.23 -2.24
C CYS A 47 1.21 9.69 -3.66
N ASP A 48 2.49 9.77 -3.99
CA ASP A 48 2.99 9.99 -5.35
C ASP A 48 3.52 8.68 -5.98
N ASP A 49 4.20 8.77 -7.12
CA ASP A 49 4.80 7.61 -7.81
C ASP A 49 6.10 7.12 -7.14
N LYS A 50 6.57 7.79 -6.08
CA LYS A 50 7.80 7.49 -5.33
C LYS A 50 7.51 7.21 -3.85
N CYS A 51 6.31 6.71 -3.55
CA CYS A 51 5.93 6.40 -2.17
C CYS A 51 6.79 5.26 -1.60
N TRP A 52 7.58 5.59 -0.58
CA TRP A 52 8.56 4.67 0.01
C TRP A 52 7.92 3.41 0.59
N GLU A 53 6.69 3.50 1.13
CA GLU A 53 6.00 2.36 1.73
C GLU A 53 5.55 1.35 0.66
N LEU A 54 4.97 1.83 -0.45
CA LEU A 54 4.61 0.96 -1.57
C LEU A 54 5.84 0.36 -2.25
N ASP A 55 6.91 1.14 -2.39
CA ASP A 55 8.17 0.66 -2.95
C ASP A 55 8.82 -0.42 -2.07
N LYS A 56 8.87 -0.19 -0.75
CA LYS A 56 9.34 -1.18 0.22
C LYS A 56 8.54 -2.47 0.12
N LEU A 57 7.21 -2.36 0.04
CA LEU A 57 6.30 -3.49 -0.05
C LEU A 57 6.49 -4.27 -1.37
N ARG A 58 6.57 -3.57 -2.51
CA ARG A 58 6.83 -4.16 -3.84
C ARG A 58 8.13 -4.96 -3.85
N ARG A 59 9.22 -4.40 -3.28
CA ARG A 59 10.52 -5.09 -3.17
C ARG A 59 10.44 -6.34 -2.31
N ASN A 60 9.78 -6.25 -1.15
CA ASN A 60 9.58 -7.39 -0.24
C ASN A 60 8.78 -8.52 -0.91
N LEU A 61 7.80 -8.16 -1.73
CA LEU A 61 6.98 -9.10 -2.50
C LEU A 61 7.64 -9.56 -3.81
N ARG A 62 8.84 -9.07 -4.14
CA ARG A 62 9.57 -9.35 -5.39
C ARG A 62 8.71 -9.07 -6.64
N LEU A 63 7.86 -8.05 -6.56
CA LEU A 63 7.01 -7.63 -7.66
C LEU A 63 7.82 -6.82 -8.68
N PRO A 64 7.52 -6.94 -9.99
CA PRO A 64 8.20 -6.14 -11.00
C PRO A 64 7.92 -4.65 -10.78
N GLU A 65 8.91 -3.82 -11.15
CA GLU A 65 8.76 -2.37 -11.19
C GLU A 65 7.52 -1.98 -12.00
N PRO A 66 6.80 -0.92 -11.61
CA PRO A 66 5.70 -0.44 -12.41
C PRO A 66 6.26 -0.09 -13.80
N GLY A 67 5.59 -0.55 -14.85
CA GLY A 67 5.95 -0.15 -16.21
C GLY A 67 5.96 1.38 -16.33
N PRO A 68 6.65 1.94 -17.35
CA PRO A 68 6.68 3.39 -17.54
C PRO A 68 5.25 3.94 -17.50
N LEU A 69 5.02 4.91 -16.62
CA LEU A 69 3.71 5.54 -16.44
C LEU A 69 3.24 6.03 -17.81
N SER A 70 2.30 5.33 -18.43
CA SER A 70 1.49 5.92 -19.48
C SER A 70 0.73 7.03 -18.76
N SER A 71 1.07 8.27 -19.07
CA SER A 71 0.41 9.50 -18.67
C SER A 71 -1.12 9.38 -18.74
N LYS A 72 -1.73 8.82 -17.70
CA LYS A 72 -3.18 8.74 -17.57
C LYS A 72 -3.55 9.20 -16.16
N LEU A 73 -3.78 10.51 -16.12
CA LEU A 73 -4.74 11.21 -15.27
C LEU A 73 -4.74 10.78 -13.79
N ARG A 74 -3.91 11.45 -12.98
CA ARG A 74 -4.42 11.95 -11.70
C ARG A 74 -5.43 13.05 -12.01
N THR A 75 -6.68 12.67 -12.19
CA THR A 75 -7.79 13.64 -12.21
C THR A 75 -8.26 13.84 -10.79
N ARG A 76 -8.02 15.07 -10.32
CA ARG A 76 -8.51 15.73 -9.09
C ARG A 76 -7.80 15.37 -7.80
#